data_AF-A0A8S1F782-F1
#
_entry.id   AF-A0A8S1F782-F1
#
_cell.length_a   1.000
_cell.length_b   1.000
_cell.length_c   1.000
_cell.angle_alpha   90.00
_cell.angle_beta   90.00
_cell.angle_gamma   90.00
#
_symmetry.space_group_name_H-M   'P 1'
#
loop_
_entity.id
_entity.type
_entity.pdbx_description
1 polymer ?
#
loop_
_entity_poly.entity_id
_entity_poly.type
_entity_poly.pdbx_seq_one_letter_code
_entity_poly.pdbx_strand_id
1 'polypeptide(L)'
;MIGVRLRSLISILFLYFFNFTYSVELVAEEFKNHFNVEEKQLETVEQLLLKMKKLAHSRSFAGREFGHDAVEDSKKDVSISAQQGKVAKTVSPFLFEGDIFLSKRQAVDILKSLSKTKKRHRRSFVSDRSAMWRRMPIKYRFHESIDFYTISQIIAAIRYWEDSTCISFENVSDIPDGDYIEFFSGQGCYSMIGRNGGRQGVSIGENCVRMGVIEHEIGHALGLWHEQSRPDALSYITVETDFILPSYISDFLQRDDEIDTLGIPYDLGSVMHYGSTAFSLDEKSKTVVTRDPAFQQTIGQREKLSFYDVATINEAYCKDACVGETTKCANGGYMKPSKCSECLCPDGLGGANCEEVEKAKNAECGGIIIVDDEWKEIESPGFPSPGYDPDQKCSWLIKANNPEDRVEMEFIDDFSFLCTSTCVDFVELKISDDLRNTGFRFCCYDKPAGSFVSQLGTAIVILRTQLSNDIGFKLRIRSTNKQARTTPAVVKTTTTIAPVTVNAPNVWADWAEWSTCSRTCGGCGIRSRVRVCRSRKCEGRRQEFGSCNLEACPVDKHCAKLLSANRLCHGKVCTKNDISISGCDAPQCCPPFINVGGMCQSDSVQHDDLLLSLR
;
A
#
# COMPACT_ATOMS: atom_id res chain seq x y z
N MET A 1 33.46 -24.01 41.03
CA MET A 1 32.77 -22.92 40.27
C MET A 1 32.14 -23.40 38.95
N ILE A 2 31.58 -24.63 38.88
CA ILE A 2 30.93 -25.15 37.66
C ILE A 2 29.40 -25.31 37.85
N GLY A 3 28.93 -25.48 39.09
CA GLY A 3 27.50 -25.69 39.39
C GLY A 3 26.60 -24.45 39.37
N VAL A 4 27.15 -23.23 39.46
CA VAL A 4 26.34 -21.98 39.53
C VAL A 4 26.05 -21.41 38.14
N ARG A 5 26.91 -21.64 37.13
CA ARG A 5 26.65 -21.23 35.74
C ARG A 5 25.62 -22.11 35.02
N LEU A 6 25.50 -23.39 35.41
CA LEU A 6 24.53 -24.30 34.79
C LEU A 6 23.08 -24.01 35.21
N ARG A 7 22.86 -23.59 36.46
CA ARG A 7 21.51 -23.23 36.96
C ARG A 7 20.97 -21.93 36.34
N SER A 8 21.84 -20.95 36.08
CA SER A 8 21.43 -19.70 35.42
C SER A 8 21.05 -19.90 33.95
N LEU A 9 21.81 -20.74 33.22
CA LEU A 9 21.49 -21.12 31.85
C LEU A 9 20.19 -21.95 31.75
N ILE A 10 19.95 -22.87 32.69
CA ILE A 10 18.70 -23.66 32.73
C ILE A 10 17.50 -22.78 33.08
N SER A 11 17.62 -21.81 34.00
CA SER A 11 16.53 -20.89 34.32
C SER A 11 16.21 -19.90 33.20
N ILE A 12 17.22 -19.46 32.42
CA ILE A 12 17.01 -18.61 31.24
C ILE A 12 16.39 -19.44 30.10
N LEU A 13 16.85 -20.68 29.88
CA LEU A 13 16.23 -21.62 28.93
C LEU A 13 14.80 -21.97 29.34
N PHE A 14 14.52 -22.17 30.64
CA PHE A 14 13.16 -22.38 31.14
C PHE A 14 12.30 -21.15 30.93
N LEU A 15 12.75 -19.93 31.26
CA LEU A 15 11.98 -18.70 31.04
C LEU A 15 11.73 -18.41 29.55
N TYR A 16 12.68 -18.73 28.66
CA TYR A 16 12.48 -18.63 27.20
C TYR A 16 11.53 -19.73 26.69
N PHE A 17 11.67 -20.98 27.13
CA PHE A 17 10.74 -22.06 26.77
C PHE A 17 9.34 -21.83 27.31
N PHE A 18 9.19 -21.35 28.55
CA PHE A 18 7.90 -21.06 29.18
C PHE A 18 7.21 -19.87 28.52
N ASN A 19 7.93 -18.77 28.24
CA ASN A 19 7.37 -17.63 27.51
C ASN A 19 7.04 -17.95 26.03
N PHE A 20 7.80 -18.86 25.39
CA PHE A 20 7.56 -19.29 24.01
C PHE A 20 6.41 -20.31 23.89
N THR A 21 6.25 -21.21 24.87
CA THR A 21 5.12 -22.15 24.89
C THR A 21 3.82 -21.44 25.27
N TYR A 22 3.85 -20.51 26.23
CA TYR A 22 2.70 -19.71 26.63
C TYR A 22 2.16 -18.81 25.50
N SER A 23 3.03 -18.25 24.64
CA SER A 23 2.59 -17.41 23.53
C SER A 23 1.98 -18.20 22.35
N VAL A 24 2.42 -19.44 22.11
CA VAL A 24 1.85 -20.31 21.07
C VAL A 24 0.49 -20.87 21.49
N GLU A 25 0.31 -21.22 22.76
CA GLU A 25 -0.99 -21.66 23.31
C GLU A 25 -2.06 -20.56 23.20
N LEU A 26 -1.69 -19.31 23.52
CA LEU A 26 -2.61 -18.16 23.47
C LEU A 26 -3.10 -17.85 22.04
N VAL A 27 -2.23 -17.98 21.03
CA VAL A 27 -2.60 -17.77 19.62
C VAL A 27 -3.45 -18.91 19.09
N ALA A 28 -3.08 -20.16 19.43
CA ALA A 28 -3.90 -21.31 19.06
C ALA A 28 -5.32 -21.17 19.64
N GLU A 29 -5.44 -20.63 20.85
CA GLU A 29 -6.72 -20.32 21.49
C GLU A 29 -7.48 -19.19 20.77
N GLU A 30 -6.81 -18.10 20.35
CA GLU A 30 -7.40 -17.03 19.52
C GLU A 30 -8.04 -17.60 18.24
N PHE A 31 -7.29 -18.39 17.46
CA PHE A 31 -7.80 -18.98 16.22
C PHE A 31 -8.91 -20.02 16.45
N LYS A 32 -8.77 -20.86 17.47
CA LYS A 32 -9.80 -21.84 17.85
C LYS A 32 -11.12 -21.15 18.20
N ASN A 33 -11.04 -20.07 18.98
CA ASN A 33 -12.21 -19.37 19.48
C ASN A 33 -12.94 -18.57 18.40
N HIS A 34 -12.22 -18.04 17.41
CA HIS A 34 -12.81 -17.12 16.43
C HIS A 34 -13.04 -17.71 15.03
N PHE A 35 -12.39 -18.82 14.65
CA PHE A 35 -12.50 -19.37 13.29
C PHE A 35 -13.06 -20.79 13.19
N ASN A 36 -13.54 -21.37 14.30
CA ASN A 36 -14.04 -22.74 14.35
C ASN A 36 -13.04 -23.77 13.79
N VAL A 37 -11.75 -23.58 14.11
CA VAL A 37 -10.64 -24.42 13.63
C VAL A 37 -10.03 -25.18 14.81
N GLU A 38 -9.77 -26.48 14.62
CA GLU A 38 -9.07 -27.30 15.63
C GLU A 38 -7.55 -27.08 15.57
N GLU A 39 -6.84 -27.32 16.68
CA GLU A 39 -5.37 -27.15 16.77
C GLU A 39 -4.61 -27.88 15.65
N LYS A 40 -4.98 -29.14 15.41
CA LYS A 40 -4.38 -29.98 14.36
C LYS A 40 -4.56 -29.39 12.96
N GLN A 41 -5.66 -28.67 12.73
CA GLN A 41 -5.89 -28.00 11.47
C GLN A 41 -5.02 -26.74 11.35
N LEU A 42 -4.83 -25.97 12.43
CA LEU A 42 -3.92 -24.83 12.48
C LEU A 42 -2.47 -25.24 12.20
N GLU A 43 -1.97 -26.27 12.88
CA GLU A 43 -0.65 -26.85 12.62
C GLU A 43 -0.52 -27.29 11.15
N THR A 44 -1.57 -27.90 10.60
CA THR A 44 -1.57 -28.31 9.19
C THR A 44 -1.45 -27.09 8.26
N VAL A 45 -2.18 -26.01 8.52
CA VAL A 45 -2.13 -24.78 7.72
C VAL A 45 -0.74 -24.15 7.81
N GLU A 46 -0.19 -23.98 9.01
CA GLU A 46 1.17 -23.45 9.22
C GLU A 46 2.22 -24.25 8.43
N GLN A 47 2.18 -25.59 8.50
CA GLN A 47 3.11 -26.44 7.76
C GLN A 47 2.95 -26.33 6.24
N LEU A 48 1.71 -26.14 5.74
CA LEU A 48 1.44 -25.90 4.33
C LEU A 48 2.02 -24.55 3.89
N LEU A 49 1.79 -23.49 4.66
CA LEU A 49 2.33 -22.15 4.39
C LEU A 49 3.86 -22.17 4.40
N LEU A 50 4.49 -22.79 5.40
CA LEU A 50 5.94 -22.94 5.45
C LEU A 50 6.48 -23.68 4.21
N LYS A 51 5.76 -24.69 3.72
CA LYS A 51 6.12 -25.40 2.49
C LYS A 51 6.00 -24.52 1.25
N MET A 52 4.99 -23.65 1.18
CA MET A 52 4.87 -22.65 0.10
C MET A 52 6.04 -21.67 0.13
N LYS A 53 6.35 -21.10 1.31
CA LYS A 53 7.46 -20.17 1.53
C LYS A 53 8.79 -20.79 1.08
N LYS A 54 9.07 -22.03 1.48
CA LYS A 54 10.26 -22.80 1.04
C LYS A 54 10.32 -23.00 -0.47
N LEU A 55 9.19 -23.36 -1.10
CA LEU A 55 9.13 -23.61 -2.54
C LEU A 55 9.35 -22.33 -3.34
N ALA A 56 8.70 -21.23 -2.94
CA ALA A 56 8.85 -19.91 -3.57
C ALA A 56 10.30 -19.41 -3.45
N HIS A 57 10.87 -19.45 -2.25
CA HIS A 57 12.25 -19.05 -2.01
C HIS A 57 13.25 -19.85 -2.86
N SER A 58 13.11 -21.19 -2.88
CA SER A 58 13.98 -22.05 -3.69
C SER A 58 13.92 -21.70 -5.18
N ARG A 59 12.74 -21.33 -5.70
CA ARG A 59 12.59 -20.87 -7.10
C ARG A 59 13.24 -19.52 -7.34
N SER A 60 12.99 -18.55 -6.47
CA SER A 60 13.53 -17.18 -6.62
C SER A 60 15.04 -17.13 -6.49
N PHE A 61 15.66 -18.06 -5.75
CA PHE A 61 17.11 -18.09 -5.52
C PHE A 61 17.83 -19.32 -6.10
N ALA A 62 17.32 -19.89 -7.20
CA ALA A 62 17.99 -20.93 -7.99
C ALA A 62 18.40 -22.19 -7.19
N GLY A 63 17.49 -22.71 -6.39
CA GLY A 63 17.67 -23.97 -5.64
C GLY A 63 18.37 -23.82 -4.29
N ARG A 64 18.65 -22.60 -3.83
CA ARG A 64 19.16 -22.38 -2.47
C ARG A 64 18.15 -22.89 -1.44
N GLU A 65 18.67 -23.59 -0.43
CA GLU A 65 17.87 -24.05 0.69
C GLU A 65 17.46 -22.87 1.58
N PHE A 66 16.25 -22.97 2.12
CA PHE A 66 15.68 -22.03 3.07
C PHE A 66 16.51 -22.07 4.36
N GLY A 67 17.39 -21.09 4.57
CA GLY A 67 18.33 -21.05 5.70
C GLY A 67 17.65 -20.85 7.06
N HIS A 68 18.42 -21.02 8.13
CA HIS A 68 17.97 -20.81 9.52
C HIS A 68 17.41 -19.39 9.74
N ASP A 69 18.00 -18.39 9.09
CA ASP A 69 17.57 -16.97 9.19
C ASP A 69 16.15 -16.75 8.67
N ALA A 70 15.69 -17.55 7.70
CA ALA A 70 14.35 -17.43 7.14
C ALA A 70 13.27 -18.01 8.09
N VAL A 71 13.59 -19.03 8.88
CA VAL A 71 12.66 -19.51 9.93
C VAL A 71 12.43 -18.43 10.98
N GLU A 72 13.47 -17.67 11.33
CA GLU A 72 13.34 -16.52 12.22
C GLU A 72 12.63 -15.33 11.53
N ASP A 73 12.87 -15.08 10.24
CA ASP A 73 12.14 -14.06 9.48
C ASP A 73 10.64 -14.34 9.41
N SER A 74 10.23 -15.61 9.35
CA SER A 74 8.81 -15.99 9.33
C SER A 74 8.08 -15.70 10.64
N LYS A 75 8.82 -15.30 11.68
CA LYS A 75 8.33 -14.89 13.01
C LYS A 75 8.67 -13.43 13.29
N LYS A 76 8.74 -12.59 12.25
CA LYS A 76 8.80 -11.13 12.41
C LYS A 76 7.40 -10.56 12.33
N ASP A 77 7.23 -9.41 12.97
CA ASP A 77 6.06 -8.57 12.75
C ASP A 77 6.10 -8.10 11.30
N VAL A 78 4.96 -8.14 10.63
CA VAL A 78 4.87 -7.79 9.21
C VAL A 78 3.76 -6.78 8.98
N SER A 79 3.95 -5.95 7.97
CA SER A 79 2.97 -4.98 7.52
C SER A 79 2.87 -5.05 6.01
N ILE A 80 1.62 -5.05 5.53
CA ILE A 80 1.29 -4.99 4.12
C ILE A 80 1.13 -3.53 3.62
N SER A 81 0.97 -2.58 4.53
CA SER A 81 0.91 -1.14 4.26
C SER A 81 1.31 -0.33 5.49
N ALA A 82 2.04 0.77 5.29
CA ALA A 82 2.42 1.69 6.35
C ALA A 82 1.22 2.32 7.10
N GLN A 83 0.01 2.28 6.51
CA GLN A 83 -1.23 2.77 7.14
C GLN A 83 -2.07 1.68 7.83
N GLN A 84 -1.57 0.44 7.87
CA GLN A 84 -2.22 -0.71 8.52
C GLN A 84 -1.35 -1.21 9.67
N GLY A 85 -1.98 -1.60 10.78
CA GLY A 85 -1.31 -2.19 11.93
C GLY A 85 -0.46 -3.41 11.54
N LYS A 86 0.68 -3.59 12.21
CA LYS A 86 1.53 -4.77 12.00
C LYS A 86 0.82 -6.00 12.55
N VAL A 87 0.87 -7.10 11.81
CA VAL A 87 0.51 -8.42 12.33
C VAL A 87 1.67 -8.91 13.19
N ALA A 88 1.35 -9.31 14.42
CA ALA A 88 2.35 -9.78 15.36
C ALA A 88 3.00 -11.10 14.92
N LYS A 89 4.28 -11.28 15.24
CA LYS A 89 5.06 -12.50 14.99
C LYS A 89 4.44 -13.81 15.48
N THR A 90 3.55 -13.71 16.45
CA THR A 90 2.80 -14.79 17.07
C THR A 90 1.73 -15.33 16.12
N VAL A 91 1.13 -14.45 15.31
CA VAL A 91 0.04 -14.74 14.38
C VAL A 91 0.54 -14.90 12.92
N SER A 92 1.57 -14.15 12.53
CA SER A 92 2.09 -14.13 11.15
C SER A 92 2.46 -15.50 10.53
N PRO A 93 2.88 -16.53 11.30
CA PRO A 93 3.11 -17.87 10.72
C PRO A 93 1.86 -18.54 10.15
N PHE A 94 0.67 -18.17 10.64
CA PHE A 94 -0.62 -18.74 10.25
C PHE A 94 -1.31 -17.95 9.14
N LEU A 95 -0.80 -16.76 8.81
CA LEU A 95 -1.36 -15.89 7.81
C LEU A 95 -0.61 -16.01 6.48
N PHE A 96 -1.40 -16.02 5.43
CA PHE A 96 -0.99 -15.98 4.06
C PHE A 96 -1.07 -14.53 3.56
N GLU A 97 -0.11 -14.07 2.76
CA GLU A 97 -0.14 -12.69 2.25
C GLU A 97 -0.24 -11.62 3.37
N GLY A 98 0.29 -11.93 4.56
CA GLY A 98 0.32 -11.02 5.70
C GLY A 98 -0.91 -11.06 6.59
N ASP A 99 -2.12 -11.06 6.03
CA ASP A 99 -3.38 -10.86 6.76
C ASP A 99 -4.54 -11.79 6.32
N ILE A 100 -4.26 -12.82 5.50
CA ILE A 100 -5.26 -13.79 5.09
C ILE A 100 -5.12 -15.10 5.86
N PHE A 101 -6.11 -15.46 6.67
CA PHE A 101 -6.20 -16.78 7.26
C PHE A 101 -6.87 -17.77 6.29
N LEU A 102 -6.08 -18.71 5.75
CA LEU A 102 -6.58 -19.71 4.80
C LEU A 102 -7.23 -20.91 5.49
N SER A 103 -8.34 -21.38 4.94
CA SER A 103 -8.80 -22.73 5.25
C SER A 103 -7.78 -23.77 4.77
N LYS A 104 -7.76 -24.94 5.41
CA LYS A 104 -6.94 -26.08 4.98
C LYS A 104 -7.13 -26.42 3.51
N ARG A 105 -8.36 -26.32 2.99
CA ARG A 105 -8.67 -26.61 1.58
C ARG A 105 -7.98 -25.59 0.67
N GLN A 106 -8.13 -24.29 0.96
CA GLN A 106 -7.48 -23.23 0.19
C GLN A 106 -5.96 -23.39 0.23
N ALA A 107 -5.36 -23.61 1.41
CA ALA A 107 -3.92 -23.81 1.54
C ALA A 107 -3.42 -25.01 0.70
N VAL A 108 -4.15 -26.12 0.67
CA VAL A 108 -3.79 -27.28 -0.16
C VAL A 108 -3.89 -26.95 -1.65
N ASP A 109 -4.93 -26.24 -2.09
CA ASP A 109 -5.14 -25.93 -3.51
C ASP A 109 -4.09 -24.96 -4.03
N ILE A 110 -3.69 -23.96 -3.23
CA ILE A 110 -2.62 -23.02 -3.53
C ILE A 110 -1.27 -23.73 -3.59
N LEU A 111 -0.98 -24.62 -2.65
CA LEU A 111 0.28 -25.37 -2.68
C LEU A 111 0.35 -26.25 -3.94
N LYS A 112 -0.77 -26.81 -4.38
CA LYS A 112 -0.85 -27.58 -5.62
C LYS A 112 -0.65 -26.69 -6.85
N SER A 113 -1.23 -25.48 -6.91
CA SER A 113 -1.02 -24.56 -8.04
C SER A 113 0.46 -24.17 -8.13
N LEU A 114 1.08 -23.82 -7.00
CA LEU A 114 2.51 -23.55 -6.92
C LEU A 114 3.36 -24.74 -7.41
N SER A 115 3.03 -25.98 -7.03
CA SER A 115 3.85 -27.16 -7.39
C SER A 115 3.84 -27.54 -8.88
N LYS A 116 2.91 -27.03 -9.69
CA LYS A 116 2.77 -27.41 -11.11
C LYS A 116 3.67 -26.58 -12.02
N THR A 117 4.23 -27.23 -13.04
CA THR A 117 5.04 -26.62 -14.11
C THR A 117 4.22 -26.16 -15.32
N LYS A 118 2.92 -26.45 -15.36
CA LYS A 118 2.02 -26.04 -16.47
C LYS A 118 0.85 -25.23 -15.92
N LYS A 119 0.68 -24.02 -16.46
CA LYS A 119 -0.53 -23.20 -16.30
C LYS A 119 -1.73 -24.04 -16.73
N ARG A 120 -2.65 -24.29 -15.82
CA ARG A 120 -3.85 -25.05 -16.11
C ARG A 120 -4.99 -24.29 -15.49
N HIS A 121 -5.67 -23.46 -16.28
CA HIS A 121 -6.86 -22.69 -15.88
C HIS A 121 -7.80 -23.56 -15.02
N ARG A 122 -7.65 -23.44 -13.70
CA ARG A 122 -8.65 -23.89 -12.74
C ARG A 122 -9.26 -22.64 -12.12
N ARG A 123 -10.45 -22.87 -11.61
CA ARG A 123 -11.48 -21.90 -11.29
C ARG A 123 -11.01 -20.93 -10.20
N SER A 124 -10.91 -19.64 -10.56
CA SER A 124 -10.85 -18.48 -9.68
C SER A 124 -11.91 -18.53 -8.55
N PHE A 125 -11.74 -17.75 -7.47
CA PHE A 125 -12.73 -17.65 -6.39
C PHE A 125 -14.16 -17.35 -6.89
N VAL A 126 -14.29 -16.47 -7.90
CA VAL A 126 -15.60 -16.17 -8.51
C VAL A 126 -16.22 -17.38 -9.21
N SER A 127 -15.41 -18.38 -9.59
CA SER A 127 -15.88 -19.65 -10.13
C SER A 127 -15.98 -20.79 -9.09
N ASP A 128 -15.46 -20.63 -7.87
CA ASP A 128 -15.87 -21.43 -6.70
C ASP A 128 -17.05 -20.76 -5.98
N ARG A 129 -18.24 -20.90 -6.57
CA ARG A 129 -19.53 -20.48 -5.99
C ARG A 129 -19.81 -21.04 -4.58
N SER A 130 -19.02 -21.98 -4.06
CA SER A 130 -19.15 -22.44 -2.67
C SER A 130 -18.55 -21.47 -1.66
N ALA A 131 -17.58 -20.66 -2.07
CA ALA A 131 -16.90 -19.71 -1.22
C ALA A 131 -17.54 -18.31 -1.21
N MET A 132 -18.59 -18.09 -2.03
CA MET A 132 -19.40 -16.87 -1.97
C MET A 132 -20.46 -16.94 -0.86
N TRP A 133 -20.82 -15.79 -0.29
CA TRP A 133 -21.99 -15.67 0.58
C TRP A 133 -23.29 -15.83 -0.22
N ARG A 134 -24.06 -16.87 0.10
CA ARG A 134 -25.23 -17.29 -0.70
C ARG A 134 -26.57 -16.76 -0.19
N ARG A 135 -26.60 -16.28 1.05
CA ARG A 135 -27.79 -15.79 1.71
C ARG A 135 -27.47 -14.42 2.27
N MET A 136 -28.37 -13.50 2.00
CA MET A 136 -28.37 -12.16 2.55
C MET A 136 -29.57 -12.04 3.49
N PRO A 137 -29.48 -11.27 4.59
CA PRO A 137 -28.27 -10.59 5.06
C PRO A 137 -27.18 -11.54 5.60
N ILE A 138 -25.92 -11.13 5.50
CA ILE A 138 -24.79 -11.79 6.17
C ILE A 138 -24.89 -11.46 7.67
N LYS A 139 -25.09 -12.49 8.49
CA LYS A 139 -25.11 -12.31 9.94
C LYS A 139 -23.72 -11.93 10.44
N TYR A 140 -23.66 -10.96 11.33
CA TYR A 140 -22.44 -10.60 12.02
C TYR A 140 -22.70 -10.29 13.49
N ARG A 141 -21.66 -10.37 14.31
CA ARG A 141 -21.70 -9.98 15.72
C ARG A 141 -20.37 -9.40 16.17
N PHE A 142 -20.39 -8.78 17.34
CA PHE A 142 -19.20 -8.31 18.04
C PHE A 142 -18.84 -9.26 19.18
N HIS A 143 -17.57 -9.62 19.27
CA HIS A 143 -17.00 -10.26 20.44
C HIS A 143 -16.81 -9.22 21.56
N GLU A 144 -16.79 -9.65 22.81
CA GLU A 144 -16.62 -8.77 23.99
C GLU A 144 -15.27 -8.04 24.04
N SER A 145 -14.30 -8.47 23.25
CA SER A 145 -12.99 -7.83 23.15
C SER A 145 -12.97 -6.54 22.31
N ILE A 146 -14.04 -6.22 21.57
CA ILE A 146 -14.12 -5.00 20.77
C ILE A 146 -14.69 -3.86 21.63
N ASP A 147 -13.99 -2.73 21.67
CA ASP A 147 -14.47 -1.52 22.34
C ASP A 147 -15.52 -0.75 21.52
N PHE A 148 -16.26 0.16 22.18
CA PHE A 148 -17.35 0.91 21.56
C PHE A 148 -16.92 1.80 20.38
N TYR A 149 -15.72 2.40 20.43
CA TYR A 149 -15.23 3.21 19.34
C TYR A 149 -14.97 2.34 18.10
N THR A 150 -14.32 1.19 18.29
CA THR A 150 -14.09 0.22 17.22
C THR A 150 -15.42 -0.31 16.63
N ILE A 151 -16.43 -0.61 17.46
CA ILE A 151 -17.79 -0.95 16.99
C ILE A 151 -18.33 0.14 16.06
N SER A 152 -18.20 1.41 16.45
CA SER A 152 -18.72 2.52 15.64
C SER A 152 -18.07 2.60 14.25
N GLN A 153 -16.77 2.32 14.16
CA GLN A 153 -16.03 2.32 12.90
C GLN A 153 -16.38 1.10 12.05
N ILE A 154 -16.56 -0.07 12.65
CA ILE A 154 -17.01 -1.28 11.95
C ILE A 154 -18.40 -1.08 11.36
N ILE A 155 -19.33 -0.50 12.12
CA ILE A 155 -20.68 -0.19 11.62
C ILE A 155 -20.61 0.80 10.46
N ALA A 156 -19.73 1.80 10.52
CA ALA A 156 -19.56 2.75 9.43
C ALA A 156 -19.05 2.05 8.15
N ALA A 157 -18.07 1.15 8.27
CA ALA A 157 -17.54 0.37 7.15
C ALA A 157 -18.59 -0.59 6.55
N ILE A 158 -19.36 -1.28 7.41
CA ILE A 158 -20.49 -2.13 6.97
C ILE A 158 -21.50 -1.30 6.19
N ARG A 159 -21.91 -0.13 6.71
CA ARG A 159 -22.86 0.75 6.02
C ARG A 159 -22.34 1.22 4.66
N TYR A 160 -21.04 1.45 4.52
CA TYR A 160 -20.46 1.80 3.22
C TYR A 160 -20.60 0.65 2.21
N TRP A 161 -20.35 -0.59 2.64
CA TRP A 161 -20.60 -1.78 1.81
C TRP A 161 -22.08 -1.94 1.44
N GLU A 162 -22.99 -1.79 2.41
CA GLU A 162 -24.44 -1.88 2.18
C GLU A 162 -24.97 -0.78 1.26
N ASP A 163 -24.43 0.43 1.40
CA ASP A 163 -24.80 1.54 0.54
C ASP A 163 -24.26 1.33 -0.88
N SER A 164 -23.03 0.88 -1.04
CA SER A 164 -22.39 0.81 -2.36
C SER A 164 -22.68 -0.47 -3.15
N THR A 165 -23.29 -1.48 -2.51
CA THR A 165 -23.51 -2.81 -3.09
C THR A 165 -24.91 -3.36 -2.80
N CYS A 166 -25.21 -4.57 -3.26
CA CYS A 166 -26.42 -5.32 -2.88
C CYS A 166 -26.23 -6.19 -1.64
N ILE A 167 -25.01 -6.22 -1.07
CA ILE A 167 -24.72 -6.97 0.14
C ILE A 167 -25.44 -6.31 1.31
N SER A 168 -26.07 -7.10 2.16
CA SER A 168 -26.68 -6.61 3.40
C SER A 168 -26.16 -7.40 4.58
N PHE A 169 -26.14 -6.77 5.75
CA PHE A 169 -25.62 -7.32 6.99
C PHE A 169 -26.68 -7.25 8.10
N GLU A 170 -26.66 -8.24 8.99
CA GLU A 170 -27.57 -8.29 10.14
C GLU A 170 -26.77 -8.49 11.42
N ASN A 171 -26.86 -7.52 12.32
CA ASN A 171 -26.25 -7.64 13.65
C ASN A 171 -27.08 -8.60 14.52
N VAL A 172 -26.46 -9.65 15.03
CA VAL A 172 -27.08 -10.61 15.95
C VAL A 172 -26.38 -10.58 17.31
N SER A 173 -27.18 -10.55 18.39
CA SER A 173 -26.65 -10.51 19.75
C SER A 173 -26.23 -11.90 20.26
N ASP A 174 -26.98 -12.94 19.87
CA ASP A 174 -26.70 -14.33 20.21
C ASP A 174 -25.84 -15.00 19.14
N ILE A 175 -25.17 -16.10 19.50
CA ILE A 175 -24.43 -16.95 18.54
C ILE A 175 -25.47 -17.58 17.59
N PRO A 176 -25.48 -17.23 16.29
CA PRO A 176 -26.45 -17.77 15.37
C PRO A 176 -26.08 -19.18 14.94
N ASP A 177 -27.09 -20.00 14.63
CA ASP A 177 -26.88 -21.23 13.87
C ASP A 177 -26.47 -20.89 12.42
N GLY A 178 -25.44 -21.57 11.91
CA GLY A 178 -24.96 -21.44 10.54
C GLY A 178 -23.74 -20.52 10.38
N ASP A 179 -23.64 -19.87 9.23
CA ASP A 179 -22.47 -19.09 8.83
C ASP A 179 -22.62 -17.62 9.24
N TYR A 180 -21.60 -17.04 9.88
CA TYR A 180 -21.62 -15.65 10.31
C TYR A 180 -20.21 -15.09 10.52
N ILE A 181 -20.11 -13.76 10.52
CA ILE A 181 -18.87 -13.02 10.82
C ILE A 181 -18.83 -12.65 12.30
N GLU A 182 -17.70 -12.88 12.96
CA GLU A 182 -17.45 -12.39 14.32
C GLU A 182 -16.29 -11.39 14.31
N PHE A 183 -16.58 -10.12 14.61
CA PHE A 183 -15.52 -9.13 14.79
C PHE A 183 -14.92 -9.24 16.19
N PHE A 184 -13.59 -9.31 16.28
CA PHE A 184 -12.85 -9.45 17.54
C PHE A 184 -11.52 -8.69 17.51
N SER A 185 -10.99 -8.33 18.68
CA SER A 185 -9.69 -7.66 18.79
C SER A 185 -8.58 -8.70 18.96
N GLY A 186 -7.93 -9.09 17.86
CA GLY A 186 -6.77 -9.99 17.84
C GLY A 186 -5.42 -9.28 17.70
N GLN A 187 -4.36 -10.03 17.45
CA GLN A 187 -2.97 -9.50 17.32
C GLN A 187 -2.63 -9.07 15.89
N GLY A 188 -3.42 -8.13 15.36
CA GLY A 188 -3.26 -7.57 14.02
C GLY A 188 -4.60 -7.41 13.31
N CYS A 189 -4.54 -7.04 12.04
CA CYS A 189 -5.70 -6.95 11.15
C CYS A 189 -5.63 -8.14 10.21
N TYR A 190 -6.67 -8.98 10.20
CA TYR A 190 -6.71 -10.16 9.34
C TYR A 190 -8.11 -10.78 9.24
N SER A 191 -8.35 -11.51 8.17
CA SER A 191 -9.63 -12.12 7.82
C SER A 191 -9.44 -13.41 7.02
N MET A 192 -10.50 -14.20 6.83
CA MET A 192 -10.48 -15.27 5.82
C MET A 192 -11.04 -14.77 4.50
N ILE A 193 -10.62 -15.39 3.39
CA ILE A 193 -11.17 -15.07 2.08
C ILE A 193 -12.48 -15.81 1.82
N GLY A 194 -13.54 -15.03 1.60
CA GLY A 194 -14.88 -15.51 1.32
C GLY A 194 -15.54 -16.23 2.49
N ARG A 195 -16.66 -16.92 2.21
CA ARG A 195 -17.42 -17.73 3.16
C ARG A 195 -16.79 -19.11 3.35
N ASN A 196 -16.27 -19.37 4.55
CA ASN A 196 -15.70 -20.67 4.94
C ASN A 196 -16.67 -21.57 5.71
N GLY A 197 -17.73 -20.98 6.25
CA GLY A 197 -18.81 -21.66 6.96
C GLY A 197 -18.63 -21.71 8.48
N GLY A 198 -19.74 -21.74 9.22
CA GLY A 198 -19.72 -21.59 10.68
C GLY A 198 -19.27 -20.19 11.12
N ARG A 199 -18.66 -20.12 12.31
CA ARG A 199 -18.06 -18.89 12.84
C ARG A 199 -16.79 -18.56 12.06
N GLN A 200 -16.73 -17.37 11.49
CA GLN A 200 -15.54 -16.84 10.81
C GLN A 200 -15.15 -15.49 11.41
N GLY A 201 -13.97 -15.42 12.00
CA GLY A 201 -13.46 -14.22 12.64
C GLY A 201 -13.01 -13.15 11.63
N VAL A 202 -13.14 -11.89 12.03
CA VAL A 202 -12.44 -10.75 11.42
C VAL A 202 -11.75 -9.98 12.54
N SER A 203 -10.41 -10.00 12.53
CA SER A 203 -9.61 -9.37 13.57
C SER A 203 -9.45 -7.88 13.26
N ILE A 204 -9.92 -7.02 14.16
CA ILE A 204 -9.66 -5.59 14.17
C ILE A 204 -8.90 -5.28 15.46
N GLY A 205 -7.59 -5.56 15.45
CA GLY A 205 -6.70 -5.35 16.59
C GLY A 205 -6.22 -3.91 16.78
N GLU A 206 -5.19 -3.75 17.60
CA GLU A 206 -4.53 -2.46 17.82
C GLU A 206 -3.98 -1.89 16.50
N ASN A 207 -4.17 -0.59 16.27
CA ASN A 207 -3.80 0.10 15.03
C ASN A 207 -4.52 -0.39 13.74
N CYS A 208 -5.60 -1.17 13.88
CA CYS A 208 -6.47 -1.56 12.76
C CYS A 208 -7.72 -0.68 12.62
N VAL A 209 -7.98 0.21 13.58
CA VAL A 209 -9.20 1.02 13.66
C VAL A 209 -9.13 2.22 12.72
N ARG A 210 -9.12 1.93 11.42
CA ARG A 210 -9.13 2.88 10.31
C ARG A 210 -10.13 2.39 9.27
N MET A 211 -10.94 3.29 8.72
CA MET A 211 -12.03 2.93 7.79
C MET A 211 -11.57 2.02 6.65
N GLY A 212 -10.56 2.42 5.87
CA GLY A 212 -10.06 1.58 4.78
C GLY A 212 -9.45 0.24 5.23
N VAL A 213 -8.93 0.12 6.46
CA VAL A 213 -8.45 -1.18 6.99
C VAL A 213 -9.64 -2.09 7.31
N ILE A 214 -10.67 -1.58 7.97
CA ILE A 214 -11.86 -2.38 8.28
C ILE A 214 -12.58 -2.80 6.99
N GLU A 215 -12.70 -1.88 6.03
CA GLU A 215 -13.27 -2.16 4.71
C GLU A 215 -12.47 -3.22 3.96
N HIS A 216 -11.14 -3.21 4.06
CA HIS A 216 -10.24 -4.21 3.49
C HIS A 216 -10.49 -5.61 4.07
N GLU A 217 -10.57 -5.73 5.41
CA GLU A 217 -10.83 -7.02 6.07
C GLU A 217 -12.23 -7.59 5.77
N ILE A 218 -13.24 -6.71 5.66
CA ILE A 218 -14.57 -7.09 5.18
C ILE A 218 -14.49 -7.50 3.70
N GLY A 219 -13.70 -6.79 2.89
CA GLY A 219 -13.41 -7.13 1.49
C GLY A 219 -12.88 -8.56 1.35
N HIS A 220 -11.91 -8.95 2.19
CA HIS A 220 -11.46 -10.35 2.27
C HIS A 220 -12.62 -11.29 2.60
N ALA A 221 -13.42 -11.00 3.63
CA ALA A 221 -14.55 -11.83 4.00
C ALA A 221 -15.59 -11.97 2.87
N LEU A 222 -15.73 -10.97 1.99
CA LEU A 222 -16.57 -11.00 0.79
C LEU A 222 -15.91 -11.72 -0.39
N GLY A 223 -14.59 -11.91 -0.37
CA GLY A 223 -13.84 -12.69 -1.35
C GLY A 223 -12.80 -11.94 -2.17
N LEU A 224 -12.50 -10.68 -1.82
CA LEU A 224 -11.42 -9.94 -2.47
C LEU A 224 -10.06 -10.50 -2.04
N TRP A 225 -9.17 -10.67 -3.01
CA TRP A 225 -7.76 -10.94 -2.79
C TRP A 225 -6.99 -9.62 -2.87
N HIS A 226 -5.71 -9.65 -2.54
CA HIS A 226 -4.87 -8.51 -2.77
C HIS A 226 -4.66 -8.19 -4.25
N GLU A 227 -4.61 -6.90 -4.56
CA GLU A 227 -4.51 -6.41 -5.95
C GLU A 227 -3.14 -6.77 -6.56
N GLN A 228 -2.04 -6.68 -5.80
CA GLN A 228 -0.70 -6.99 -6.32
C GLN A 228 -0.49 -8.47 -6.66
N SER A 229 -1.36 -9.36 -6.18
CA SER A 229 -1.28 -10.79 -6.46
C SER A 229 -2.10 -11.17 -7.72
N ARG A 230 -2.73 -10.20 -8.40
CA ARG A 230 -3.47 -10.45 -9.65
C ARG A 230 -2.59 -11.04 -10.78
N PRO A 231 -3.20 -11.84 -11.69
CA PRO A 231 -2.51 -12.43 -12.85
C PRO A 231 -1.87 -11.40 -13.80
N ASP A 232 -2.38 -10.17 -13.84
CA ASP A 232 -1.94 -9.06 -14.69
C ASP A 232 -1.07 -8.02 -13.97
N ALA A 233 -0.83 -8.18 -12.66
CA ALA A 233 -0.12 -7.20 -11.82
C ALA A 233 1.26 -6.78 -12.35
N LEU A 234 2.07 -7.71 -12.87
CA LEU A 234 3.41 -7.40 -13.38
C LEU A 234 3.43 -6.47 -14.61
N SER A 235 2.27 -6.16 -15.20
CA SER A 235 2.13 -5.12 -16.23
C SER A 235 2.08 -3.70 -15.65
N TYR A 236 1.89 -3.57 -14.33
CA TYR A 236 1.71 -2.29 -13.62
C TYR A 236 2.77 -2.07 -12.54
N ILE A 237 3.28 -3.14 -11.94
CA ILE A 237 4.29 -3.09 -10.88
C ILE A 237 5.52 -3.97 -11.19
N THR A 238 6.60 -3.68 -10.49
CA THR A 238 7.80 -4.49 -10.35
C THR A 238 7.94 -4.88 -8.88
N VAL A 239 8.25 -6.16 -8.63
CA VAL A 239 8.50 -6.67 -7.28
C VAL A 239 10.01 -6.81 -7.08
N GLU A 240 10.55 -6.07 -6.12
CA GLU A 240 11.96 -6.04 -5.78
C GLU A 240 12.28 -7.10 -4.73
N THR A 241 12.43 -8.36 -5.18
CA THR A 241 12.62 -9.53 -4.30
C THR A 241 13.85 -9.46 -3.40
N ASP A 242 14.83 -8.60 -3.73
CA ASP A 242 16.04 -8.42 -2.91
C ASP A 242 15.78 -7.63 -1.62
N PHE A 243 14.71 -6.84 -1.55
CA PHE A 243 14.33 -6.08 -0.35
C PHE A 243 13.23 -6.77 0.47
N ILE A 244 12.62 -7.82 -0.05
CA ILE A 244 11.58 -8.59 0.64
C ILE A 244 12.21 -9.53 1.66
N LEU A 245 11.60 -9.62 2.84
CA LEU A 245 11.93 -10.65 3.82
C LEU A 245 11.90 -12.04 3.13
N PRO A 246 12.99 -12.83 3.15
CA PRO A 246 13.12 -14.09 2.43
C PRO A 246 11.95 -15.06 2.55
N SER A 247 11.27 -15.05 3.70
CA SER A 247 10.13 -15.91 4.04
C SER A 247 8.80 -15.46 3.47
N TYR A 248 8.70 -14.25 2.93
CA TYR A 248 7.47 -13.66 2.42
C TYR A 248 7.47 -13.47 0.91
N ILE A 249 8.49 -13.96 0.19
CA ILE A 249 8.54 -13.88 -1.28
C ILE A 249 7.34 -14.60 -1.93
N SER A 250 6.83 -15.66 -1.31
CA SER A 250 5.60 -16.34 -1.77
C SER A 250 4.39 -15.42 -1.86
N ASP A 251 4.37 -14.37 -1.04
CA ASP A 251 3.22 -13.48 -0.83
C ASP A 251 3.16 -12.35 -1.87
N PHE A 252 4.14 -12.32 -2.78
CA PHE A 252 4.19 -11.43 -3.94
C PHE A 252 3.98 -12.18 -5.27
N LEU A 253 3.69 -13.49 -5.22
CA LEU A 253 3.47 -14.28 -6.43
C LEU A 253 2.09 -14.00 -7.03
N GLN A 254 2.03 -13.90 -8.36
CA GLN A 254 0.76 -13.79 -9.07
C GLN A 254 -0.08 -15.06 -8.94
N ARG A 255 -1.41 -14.89 -8.91
CA ARG A 255 -2.39 -15.94 -8.65
C ARG A 255 -3.28 -16.21 -9.86
N ASP A 256 -2.71 -16.91 -10.85
CA ASP A 256 -3.40 -17.24 -12.10
C ASP A 256 -4.66 -18.10 -11.91
N ASP A 257 -4.69 -18.97 -10.89
CA ASP A 257 -5.76 -19.96 -10.70
C ASP A 257 -6.79 -19.50 -9.65
N GLU A 258 -6.43 -18.60 -8.74
CA GLU A 258 -7.26 -18.21 -7.60
C GLU A 258 -8.03 -16.90 -7.80
N ILE A 259 -7.53 -15.99 -8.64
CA ILE A 259 -8.14 -14.67 -8.86
C ILE A 259 -8.86 -14.61 -10.20
N ASP A 260 -10.10 -14.10 -10.19
CA ASP A 260 -10.83 -13.69 -11.38
C ASP A 260 -10.79 -12.18 -11.46
N THR A 261 -10.36 -11.63 -12.58
CA THR A 261 -10.38 -10.17 -12.76
C THR A 261 -11.79 -9.67 -13.06
N LEU A 262 -12.72 -10.53 -13.48
CA LEU A 262 -14.07 -10.16 -13.93
C LEU A 262 -14.10 -9.08 -15.02
N GLY A 263 -12.99 -8.92 -15.74
CA GLY A 263 -12.81 -7.84 -16.71
C GLY A 263 -12.63 -6.44 -16.08
N ILE A 264 -12.53 -6.35 -14.75
CA ILE A 264 -12.21 -5.10 -14.04
C ILE A 264 -10.72 -4.79 -14.23
N PRO A 265 -10.36 -3.56 -14.65
CA PRO A 265 -8.96 -3.15 -14.79
C PRO A 265 -8.16 -3.23 -13.48
N TYR A 266 -6.84 -3.25 -13.58
CA TYR A 266 -5.96 -3.19 -12.42
C TYR A 266 -5.98 -1.78 -11.79
N ASP A 267 -6.16 -1.70 -10.47
CA ASP A 267 -6.25 -0.44 -9.73
C ASP A 267 -5.11 -0.26 -8.74
N LEU A 268 -4.16 0.62 -9.09
CA LEU A 268 -3.02 0.94 -8.21
C LEU A 268 -3.46 1.64 -6.91
N GLY A 269 -4.67 2.21 -6.86
CA GLY A 269 -5.24 2.82 -5.65
C GLY A 269 -6.24 1.93 -4.90
N SER A 270 -6.39 0.66 -5.29
CA SER A 270 -7.23 -0.29 -4.55
C SER A 270 -6.82 -0.36 -3.08
N VAL A 271 -7.81 -0.43 -2.18
CA VAL A 271 -7.55 -0.66 -0.75
C VAL A 271 -6.93 -2.03 -0.50
N MET A 272 -7.10 -2.96 -1.44
CA MET A 272 -6.53 -4.30 -1.45
C MET A 272 -5.09 -4.32 -1.98
N HIS A 273 -4.50 -3.19 -2.38
CA HIS A 273 -3.12 -3.16 -2.87
C HIS A 273 -2.13 -3.04 -1.69
N TYR A 274 -1.02 -3.78 -1.76
CA TYR A 274 0.13 -3.58 -0.86
C TYR A 274 0.74 -2.18 -0.99
N GLY A 275 1.31 -1.69 0.11
CA GLY A 275 2.15 -0.50 0.11
C GLY A 275 3.55 -0.75 -0.45
N SER A 276 4.24 0.34 -0.75
CA SER A 276 5.56 0.31 -1.40
C SER A 276 6.63 -0.43 -0.60
N THR A 277 6.54 -0.45 0.74
CA THR A 277 7.52 -1.07 1.65
C THR A 277 7.01 -2.36 2.31
N ALA A 278 5.93 -2.95 1.78
CA ALA A 278 5.33 -4.17 2.32
C ALA A 278 6.39 -5.27 2.50
N PHE A 279 6.46 -5.89 3.69
CA PHE A 279 7.46 -6.93 4.02
C PHE A 279 8.93 -6.55 3.78
N SER A 280 9.27 -5.25 3.78
CA SER A 280 10.66 -4.83 3.58
C SER A 280 11.56 -5.29 4.73
N LEU A 281 12.75 -5.76 4.38
CA LEU A 281 13.80 -6.19 5.30
C LEU A 281 14.23 -5.13 6.32
N ASP A 282 14.17 -3.86 5.92
CA ASP A 282 14.62 -2.69 6.69
C ASP A 282 13.48 -1.70 6.99
N GLU A 283 12.23 -2.08 6.65
CA GLU A 283 11.01 -1.26 6.76
C GLU A 283 11.03 0.05 5.95
N LYS A 284 12.04 0.27 5.10
CA LYS A 284 12.27 1.53 4.36
C LYS A 284 12.40 1.33 2.86
N SER A 285 13.08 0.26 2.45
CA SER A 285 13.28 -0.11 1.05
C SER A 285 11.96 -0.49 0.39
N LYS A 286 11.80 -0.08 -0.86
CA LYS A 286 10.60 -0.40 -1.64
C LYS A 286 10.68 -1.84 -2.13
N THR A 287 9.68 -2.63 -1.79
CA THR A 287 9.48 -4.00 -2.28
C THR A 287 8.52 -4.02 -3.48
N VAL A 288 7.62 -3.04 -3.57
CA VAL A 288 6.72 -2.85 -4.72
C VAL A 288 6.99 -1.49 -5.35
N VAL A 289 7.41 -1.52 -6.61
CA VAL A 289 7.71 -0.33 -7.41
C VAL A 289 6.71 -0.24 -8.55
N THR A 290 6.02 0.89 -8.68
CA THR A 290 5.10 1.10 -9.80
C THR A 290 5.89 1.35 -11.08
N ARG A 291 5.45 0.77 -12.20
CA ARG A 291 6.12 0.99 -13.50
C ARG A 291 6.03 2.43 -13.97
N ASP A 292 4.90 3.08 -13.65
CA ASP A 292 4.78 4.52 -13.74
C ASP A 292 5.15 5.15 -12.39
N PRO A 293 6.25 5.92 -12.30
CA PRO A 293 6.64 6.55 -11.04
C PRO A 293 5.60 7.52 -10.47
N ALA A 294 4.71 8.08 -11.31
CA ALA A 294 3.67 8.99 -10.84
C ALA A 294 2.58 8.28 -9.99
N PHE A 295 2.46 6.96 -10.08
CA PHE A 295 1.58 6.16 -9.22
C PHE A 295 2.24 5.69 -7.92
N GLN A 296 3.52 5.97 -7.71
CA GLN A 296 4.26 5.32 -6.63
C GLN A 296 3.71 5.64 -5.23
N GLN A 297 3.10 6.82 -5.08
CA GLN A 297 2.45 7.27 -3.86
C GLN A 297 0.96 6.90 -3.77
N THR A 298 0.42 6.26 -4.82
CA THR A 298 -0.99 5.85 -4.90
C THR A 298 -1.22 4.49 -4.24
N ILE A 299 -0.23 3.58 -4.34
CA ILE A 299 -0.34 2.22 -3.82
C ILE A 299 -0.33 2.16 -2.29
N GLY A 300 -1.08 1.22 -1.71
CA GLY A 300 -1.08 0.94 -0.27
C GLY A 300 -1.94 1.88 0.58
N GLN A 301 -2.75 2.75 -0.03
CA GLN A 301 -3.67 3.61 0.69
C GLN A 301 -4.65 2.78 1.56
N ARG A 302 -5.04 3.33 2.71
CA ARG A 302 -6.07 2.78 3.62
C ARG A 302 -7.12 3.83 4.00
N GLU A 303 -7.36 4.79 3.11
CA GLU A 303 -8.40 5.80 3.30
C GLU A 303 -9.79 5.17 3.15
N LYS A 304 -10.04 4.51 2.02
CA LYS A 304 -11.33 3.94 1.66
C LYS A 304 -11.19 2.95 0.49
N LEU A 305 -12.23 2.17 0.24
CA LEU A 305 -12.41 1.39 -1.00
C LEU A 305 -12.34 2.28 -2.24
N SER A 306 -11.65 1.81 -3.27
CA SER A 306 -11.68 2.42 -4.59
C SER A 306 -12.98 2.09 -5.32
N PHE A 307 -13.24 2.81 -6.42
CA PHE A 307 -14.39 2.53 -7.29
C PHE A 307 -14.34 1.08 -7.83
N TYR A 308 -13.15 0.55 -8.09
CA TYR A 308 -12.98 -0.80 -8.62
C TYR A 308 -13.04 -1.91 -7.58
N ASP A 309 -12.71 -1.62 -6.32
CA ASP A 309 -12.99 -2.56 -5.21
C ASP A 309 -14.50 -2.85 -5.13
N VAL A 310 -15.31 -1.79 -5.15
CA VAL A 310 -16.78 -1.88 -5.14
C VAL A 310 -17.32 -2.52 -6.43
N ALA A 311 -16.81 -2.12 -7.59
CA ALA A 311 -17.24 -2.69 -8.87
C ALA A 311 -16.99 -4.19 -8.97
N THR A 312 -15.88 -4.68 -8.40
CA THR A 312 -15.56 -6.11 -8.37
C THR A 312 -16.59 -6.89 -7.56
N ILE A 313 -16.98 -6.39 -6.38
CA ILE A 313 -18.03 -7.01 -5.57
C ILE A 313 -19.40 -6.94 -6.27
N ASN A 314 -19.73 -5.82 -6.90
CA ASN A 314 -20.99 -5.66 -7.61
C ASN A 314 -21.09 -6.58 -8.85
N GLU A 315 -20.01 -6.75 -9.60
CA GLU A 315 -19.97 -7.71 -10.72
C GLU A 315 -20.09 -9.15 -10.22
N ALA A 316 -19.49 -9.47 -9.06
CA ALA A 316 -19.54 -10.81 -8.49
C ALA A 316 -20.91 -11.16 -7.88
N TYR A 317 -21.53 -10.25 -7.12
CA TYR A 317 -22.72 -10.53 -6.30
C TYR A 317 -24.02 -9.90 -6.80
N CYS A 318 -23.94 -8.78 -7.53
CA CYS A 318 -25.07 -7.87 -7.70
C CYS A 318 -25.52 -7.69 -9.15
N LYS A 319 -25.04 -8.53 -10.07
CA LYS A 319 -25.31 -8.45 -11.51
C LYS A 319 -26.79 -8.33 -11.85
N ASP A 320 -27.65 -9.00 -11.08
CA ASP A 320 -29.10 -9.05 -11.32
C ASP A 320 -29.90 -8.04 -10.49
N ALA A 321 -29.26 -7.22 -9.64
CA ALA A 321 -29.94 -6.36 -8.66
C ALA A 321 -30.81 -5.26 -9.30
N CYS A 322 -30.37 -4.69 -10.43
CA CYS A 322 -31.05 -3.60 -11.12
C CYS A 322 -31.63 -4.00 -12.49
N VAL A 323 -31.94 -5.27 -12.68
CA VAL A 323 -32.54 -5.75 -13.94
C VAL A 323 -33.94 -5.15 -14.12
N GLY A 324 -34.16 -4.52 -15.28
CA GLY A 324 -35.42 -3.86 -15.63
C GLY A 324 -35.46 -2.36 -15.36
N GLU A 325 -34.44 -1.82 -14.69
CA GLU A 325 -34.31 -0.39 -14.42
C GLU A 325 -33.71 0.37 -15.61
N THR A 326 -34.01 1.67 -15.71
CA THR A 326 -33.66 2.50 -16.88
C THR A 326 -32.74 3.69 -16.58
N THR A 327 -32.32 3.86 -15.32
CA THR A 327 -31.36 4.90 -14.88
C THR A 327 -30.10 4.89 -15.75
N LYS A 328 -29.72 6.04 -16.29
CA LYS A 328 -28.52 6.17 -17.12
C LYS A 328 -27.43 6.88 -16.35
N CYS A 329 -26.31 6.19 -16.17
CA CYS A 329 -25.11 6.75 -15.55
C CYS A 329 -24.09 7.15 -16.61
N ALA A 330 -23.37 8.24 -16.37
CA ALA A 330 -22.36 8.80 -17.24
C ALA A 330 -20.94 8.58 -16.70
N ASN A 331 -19.94 8.91 -17.50
CA ASN A 331 -18.51 8.92 -17.11
C ASN A 331 -18.01 7.63 -16.46
N GLY A 332 -18.55 6.48 -16.88
CA GLY A 332 -18.18 5.17 -16.34
C GLY A 332 -18.86 4.79 -15.01
N GLY A 333 -19.73 5.65 -14.46
CA GLY A 333 -20.63 5.28 -13.38
C GLY A 333 -21.62 4.20 -13.79
N TYR A 334 -22.19 3.51 -12.83
CA TYR A 334 -23.21 2.47 -13.04
C TYR A 334 -24.28 2.52 -11.95
N MET A 335 -25.42 1.87 -12.18
CA MET A 335 -26.54 1.88 -11.22
C MET A 335 -26.09 1.31 -9.87
N LYS A 336 -26.40 2.02 -8.81
CA LYS A 336 -26.07 1.62 -7.44
C LYS A 336 -26.97 0.45 -7.01
N PRO A 337 -26.44 -0.75 -6.75
CA PRO A 337 -27.29 -1.93 -6.53
C PRO A 337 -28.19 -1.90 -5.29
N SER A 338 -27.84 -1.11 -4.27
CA SER A 338 -28.71 -0.87 -3.11
C SER A 338 -29.92 0.03 -3.44
N LYS A 339 -29.81 0.85 -4.50
CA LYS A 339 -30.82 1.83 -4.90
C LYS A 339 -30.67 2.16 -6.39
N CYS A 340 -31.30 1.35 -7.24
CA CYS A 340 -31.14 1.42 -8.70
C CYS A 340 -31.62 2.72 -9.36
N SER A 341 -32.30 3.61 -8.63
CA SER A 341 -32.62 4.97 -9.07
C SER A 341 -31.45 5.95 -9.00
N GLU A 342 -30.32 5.54 -8.40
CA GLU A 342 -29.11 6.35 -8.22
C GLU A 342 -27.92 5.70 -8.94
N CYS A 343 -26.92 6.51 -9.27
CA CYS A 343 -25.66 6.05 -9.82
C CYS A 343 -24.56 5.99 -8.76
N LEU A 344 -23.77 4.93 -8.79
CA LEU A 344 -22.45 4.89 -8.16
C LEU A 344 -21.47 5.60 -9.10
N CYS A 345 -20.84 6.66 -8.61
CA CYS A 345 -19.97 7.52 -9.42
C CYS A 345 -18.49 7.27 -9.12
N PRO A 346 -17.62 7.35 -10.14
CA PRO A 346 -16.17 7.37 -9.92
C PRO A 346 -15.74 8.52 -9.01
N ASP A 347 -14.66 8.30 -8.27
CA ASP A 347 -14.09 9.32 -7.41
C ASP A 347 -13.81 10.62 -8.16
N GLY A 348 -14.25 11.74 -7.57
CA GLY A 348 -14.21 13.08 -8.15
C GLY A 348 -15.45 13.48 -8.96
N LEU A 349 -16.35 12.54 -9.25
CA LEU A 349 -17.62 12.78 -9.94
C LEU A 349 -18.82 12.60 -9.01
N GLY A 350 -19.94 13.20 -9.39
CA GLY A 350 -21.18 13.18 -8.62
C GLY A 350 -22.38 13.64 -9.43
N GLY A 351 -23.42 14.09 -8.73
CA GLY A 351 -24.73 14.36 -9.32
C GLY A 351 -25.54 13.07 -9.52
N ALA A 352 -26.79 13.21 -9.97
CA ALA A 352 -27.71 12.07 -10.09
C ALA A 352 -27.21 10.99 -11.07
N ASN A 353 -26.52 11.42 -12.13
CA ASN A 353 -26.07 10.55 -13.23
C ASN A 353 -24.53 10.52 -13.38
N CYS A 354 -23.75 10.97 -12.39
CA CYS A 354 -22.29 11.08 -12.49
C CYS A 354 -21.78 12.08 -13.54
N GLU A 355 -22.57 13.09 -13.89
CA GLU A 355 -22.25 14.14 -14.87
C GLU A 355 -21.67 15.41 -14.25
N GLU A 356 -21.83 15.56 -12.93
CA GLU A 356 -21.32 16.67 -12.14
C GLU A 356 -20.01 16.27 -11.44
N VAL A 357 -19.35 17.25 -10.81
CA VAL A 357 -18.25 16.96 -9.89
C VAL A 357 -18.80 16.53 -8.53
N GLU A 358 -18.01 15.75 -7.81
CA GLU A 358 -18.31 15.42 -6.43
C GLU A 358 -18.38 16.69 -5.56
N LYS A 359 -19.39 16.76 -4.68
CA LYS A 359 -19.62 17.94 -3.85
C LYS A 359 -18.43 18.19 -2.93
N ALA A 360 -18.02 19.46 -2.87
CA ALA A 360 -16.99 19.89 -1.94
C ALA A 360 -17.41 19.67 -0.48
N LYS A 361 -16.44 19.43 0.38
CA LYS A 361 -16.62 19.27 1.84
C LYS A 361 -15.63 20.19 2.54
N ASN A 362 -16.13 20.96 3.51
CA ASN A 362 -15.34 21.87 4.35
C ASN A 362 -14.47 22.87 3.58
N ALA A 363 -14.83 23.16 2.32
CA ALA A 363 -14.09 24.05 1.43
C ALA A 363 -15.00 24.62 0.33
N GLU A 364 -14.65 25.80 -0.17
CA GLU A 364 -15.28 26.43 -1.34
C GLU A 364 -14.38 26.23 -2.57
N CYS A 365 -14.58 25.12 -3.28
CA CYS A 365 -13.68 24.68 -4.36
C CYS A 365 -14.37 23.67 -5.28
N GLY A 366 -13.69 23.31 -6.37
CA GLY A 366 -14.19 22.36 -7.36
C GLY A 366 -15.05 23.00 -8.45
N GLY A 367 -15.51 22.18 -9.38
CA GLY A 367 -16.41 22.60 -10.47
C GLY A 367 -16.01 22.03 -11.83
N ILE A 368 -16.86 22.26 -12.83
CA ILE A 368 -16.58 21.90 -14.22
C ILE A 368 -15.91 23.10 -14.89
N ILE A 369 -14.72 22.89 -15.48
CA ILE A 369 -13.96 23.95 -16.16
C ILE A 369 -13.80 23.56 -17.63
N ILE A 370 -14.28 24.43 -18.52
CA ILE A 370 -14.05 24.31 -19.96
C ILE A 370 -12.80 25.10 -20.33
N VAL A 371 -11.81 24.42 -20.89
CA VAL A 371 -10.52 25.01 -21.27
C VAL A 371 -10.39 25.14 -22.78
N ASP A 372 -9.78 26.24 -23.19
CA ASP A 372 -9.32 26.58 -24.54
C ASP A 372 -7.78 26.54 -24.55
N ASP A 373 -7.12 27.00 -25.61
CA ASP A 373 -5.65 26.98 -25.72
C ASP A 373 -4.93 28.00 -24.81
N GLU A 374 -5.68 28.85 -24.11
CA GLU A 374 -5.17 29.77 -23.09
C GLU A 374 -5.05 29.10 -21.72
N TRP A 375 -4.00 29.46 -20.98
CA TRP A 375 -3.78 28.95 -19.63
C TRP A 375 -4.79 29.55 -18.64
N LYS A 376 -5.51 28.67 -17.94
CA LYS A 376 -6.35 29.00 -16.78
C LYS A 376 -5.71 28.41 -15.54
N GLU A 377 -5.99 28.97 -14.36
CA GLU A 377 -5.39 28.53 -13.10
C GLU A 377 -6.45 28.01 -12.14
N ILE A 378 -6.09 26.98 -11.38
CA ILE A 378 -6.83 26.49 -10.21
C ILE A 378 -5.86 26.32 -9.05
N GLU A 379 -6.37 26.42 -7.83
CA GLU A 379 -5.56 26.30 -6.62
C GLU A 379 -6.33 25.57 -5.52
N SER A 380 -5.60 25.00 -4.56
CA SER A 380 -6.18 24.50 -3.33
C SER A 380 -6.76 25.64 -2.49
N PRO A 381 -7.81 25.39 -1.69
CA PRO A 381 -8.34 26.36 -0.74
C PRO A 381 -7.22 26.94 0.15
N GLY A 382 -7.22 28.26 0.34
CA GLY A 382 -6.25 28.95 1.18
C GLY A 382 -4.83 29.06 0.60
N PHE A 383 -4.61 28.71 -0.67
CA PHE A 383 -3.31 28.85 -1.31
C PHE A 383 -2.89 30.34 -1.48
N PRO A 384 -1.59 30.67 -1.36
CA PRO A 384 -0.54 29.89 -0.69
C PRO A 384 -0.59 30.05 0.85
N SER A 385 -1.37 31.03 1.33
CA SER A 385 -1.52 31.36 2.74
C SER A 385 -2.99 31.65 3.06
N PRO A 386 -3.56 31.03 4.10
CA PRO A 386 -2.90 30.27 5.17
C PRO A 386 -2.48 28.82 4.82
N GLY A 387 -2.83 28.32 3.64
CA GLY A 387 -2.74 26.91 3.27
C GLY A 387 -4.10 26.21 3.36
N TYR A 388 -4.16 24.93 2.96
CA TYR A 388 -5.37 24.12 3.05
C TYR A 388 -5.67 23.72 4.49
N ASP A 389 -6.94 23.45 4.82
CA ASP A 389 -7.35 22.93 6.12
C ASP A 389 -7.51 21.39 6.07
N PRO A 390 -7.46 20.70 7.22
CA PRO A 390 -7.79 19.26 7.29
C PRO A 390 -9.27 19.00 6.96
N ASP A 391 -9.57 17.75 6.60
CA ASP A 391 -10.90 17.26 6.23
C ASP A 391 -11.57 17.97 5.05
N GLN A 392 -10.78 18.51 4.12
CA GLN A 392 -11.26 19.17 2.91
C GLN A 392 -11.35 18.22 1.72
N LYS A 393 -12.34 18.50 0.87
CA LYS A 393 -12.62 17.73 -0.34
C LYS A 393 -12.93 18.69 -1.48
N CYS A 394 -12.17 18.62 -2.56
CA CYS A 394 -12.43 19.36 -3.79
C CYS A 394 -12.31 18.44 -5.01
N SER A 395 -13.09 18.71 -6.04
CA SER A 395 -13.01 17.97 -7.30
C SER A 395 -13.31 18.88 -8.48
N TRP A 396 -12.42 18.88 -9.46
CA TRP A 396 -12.55 19.65 -10.70
C TRP A 396 -12.61 18.69 -11.88
N LEU A 397 -13.62 18.85 -12.73
CA LEU A 397 -13.74 18.15 -14.00
C LEU A 397 -13.37 19.11 -15.12
N ILE A 398 -12.22 18.88 -15.73
CA ILE A 398 -11.68 19.73 -16.79
C ILE A 398 -12.06 19.12 -18.13
N LYS A 399 -12.65 19.93 -19.01
CA LYS A 399 -13.09 19.52 -20.36
C LYS A 399 -12.45 20.44 -21.40
N ALA A 400 -11.77 19.86 -22.39
CA ALA A 400 -11.34 20.58 -23.56
C ALA A 400 -12.56 21.09 -24.34
N ASN A 401 -12.46 22.31 -24.88
CA ASN A 401 -13.50 22.91 -25.71
C ASN A 401 -13.69 22.18 -27.05
N ASN A 402 -12.68 21.45 -27.52
CA ASN A 402 -12.70 20.63 -28.71
C ASN A 402 -12.53 19.14 -28.35
N PRO A 403 -13.41 18.23 -28.80
CA PRO A 403 -13.33 16.80 -28.50
C PRO A 403 -12.04 16.09 -28.94
N GLU A 404 -11.35 16.61 -29.96
CA GLU A 404 -10.09 16.02 -30.47
C GLU A 404 -8.86 16.45 -29.67
N ASP A 405 -9.00 17.50 -28.86
CA ASP A 405 -7.95 18.04 -28.02
C ASP A 405 -7.85 17.26 -26.69
N ARG A 406 -6.78 17.52 -25.95
CA ARG A 406 -6.48 16.97 -24.63
C ARG A 406 -6.39 18.09 -23.62
N VAL A 407 -6.42 17.72 -22.35
CA VAL A 407 -6.16 18.64 -21.25
C VAL A 407 -4.67 18.56 -20.89
N GLU A 408 -4.00 19.70 -20.94
CA GLU A 408 -2.65 19.90 -20.43
C GLU A 408 -2.70 20.53 -19.05
N MET A 409 -1.94 19.99 -18.10
CA MET A 409 -1.87 20.49 -16.72
C MET A 409 -0.43 20.59 -16.27
N GLU A 410 -0.10 21.63 -15.51
CA GLU A 410 1.24 21.82 -14.96
C GLU A 410 1.16 22.47 -13.58
N PHE A 411 1.86 21.87 -12.60
CA PHE A 411 2.00 22.46 -11.27
C PHE A 411 2.92 23.67 -11.33
N ILE A 412 2.42 24.80 -10.85
CA ILE A 412 3.12 26.08 -10.82
C ILE A 412 3.23 26.57 -9.37
N ASP A 413 4.14 27.51 -9.15
CA ASP A 413 4.39 28.11 -7.83
C ASP A 413 4.71 27.08 -6.74
N ASP A 414 4.38 27.38 -5.49
CA ASP A 414 4.66 26.54 -4.33
C ASP A 414 3.81 25.26 -4.34
N PHE A 415 4.37 24.19 -3.79
CA PHE A 415 3.71 22.89 -3.66
C PHE A 415 4.12 22.25 -2.35
N SER A 416 3.15 21.93 -1.50
CA SER A 416 3.46 21.28 -0.22
C SER A 416 2.24 20.57 0.34
N PHE A 417 2.46 19.35 0.81
CA PHE A 417 1.49 18.50 1.49
C PHE A 417 2.20 17.67 2.56
N LEU A 418 1.44 17.22 3.56
CA LEU A 418 1.92 16.30 4.57
C LEU A 418 2.59 15.05 3.93
N CYS A 419 3.89 14.88 4.20
CA CYS A 419 4.66 13.81 3.58
C CYS A 419 4.46 12.47 4.30
N THR A 420 3.77 11.55 3.64
CA THR A 420 3.56 10.17 4.09
C THR A 420 3.76 9.21 2.92
N SER A 421 4.12 7.95 3.17
CA SER A 421 4.46 6.95 2.13
C SER A 421 3.31 6.53 1.22
N THR A 422 2.09 6.97 1.51
CA THR A 422 0.81 6.58 0.90
C THR A 422 -0.08 7.81 0.68
N CYS A 423 0.48 9.01 0.84
CA CYS A 423 -0.16 10.31 0.76
C CYS A 423 -1.55 10.38 1.41
N VAL A 424 -1.60 10.69 2.71
CA VAL A 424 -2.85 10.95 3.44
C VAL A 424 -3.52 12.25 2.98
N ASP A 425 -2.73 13.31 2.79
CA ASP A 425 -3.16 14.56 2.15
C ASP A 425 -2.55 14.59 0.74
N PHE A 426 -3.35 14.85 -0.28
CA PHE A 426 -2.88 14.77 -1.67
C PHE A 426 -3.71 15.57 -2.66
N VAL A 427 -3.06 15.87 -3.79
CA VAL A 427 -3.73 16.14 -5.06
C VAL A 427 -3.60 14.94 -5.98
N GLU A 428 -4.72 14.49 -6.53
CA GLU A 428 -4.81 13.37 -7.46
C GLU A 428 -5.17 13.87 -8.87
N LEU A 429 -4.42 13.40 -9.89
CA LEU A 429 -4.69 13.66 -11.29
C LEU A 429 -5.19 12.39 -12.00
N LYS A 430 -6.44 12.39 -12.47
CA LYS A 430 -7.01 11.33 -13.31
C LYS A 430 -6.99 11.79 -14.77
N ILE A 431 -6.04 11.27 -15.54
CA ILE A 431 -5.76 11.72 -16.91
C ILE A 431 -5.81 10.59 -17.96
N SER A 432 -6.16 9.37 -17.53
CA SER A 432 -6.37 8.24 -18.43
C SER A 432 -7.64 8.43 -19.26
N ASP A 433 -7.77 7.63 -20.30
CA ASP A 433 -9.02 7.37 -21.00
C ASP A 433 -10.13 6.79 -20.10
N ASP A 434 -9.75 6.08 -19.04
CA ASP A 434 -10.64 5.54 -18.03
C ASP A 434 -10.58 6.33 -16.72
N LEU A 435 -11.51 7.27 -16.55
CA LEU A 435 -11.63 8.11 -15.35
C LEU A 435 -12.14 7.35 -14.11
N ARG A 436 -12.44 6.06 -14.21
CA ARG A 436 -12.83 5.23 -13.05
C ARG A 436 -11.65 4.86 -12.19
N ASN A 437 -10.50 4.55 -12.82
CA ASN A 437 -9.30 4.10 -12.14
C ASN A 437 -8.70 5.19 -11.24
N THR A 438 -8.07 4.82 -10.12
CA THR A 438 -7.40 5.79 -9.26
C THR A 438 -6.26 6.47 -10.03
N GLY A 439 -6.13 7.79 -9.87
CA GLY A 439 -5.15 8.63 -10.57
C GLY A 439 -3.81 8.76 -9.86
N PHE A 440 -2.94 9.63 -10.39
CA PHE A 440 -1.64 9.92 -9.80
C PHE A 440 -1.82 10.76 -8.54
N ARG A 441 -1.47 10.21 -7.37
CA ARG A 441 -1.44 10.97 -6.12
C ARG A 441 -0.09 11.65 -5.92
N PHE A 442 -0.12 12.95 -5.69
CA PHE A 442 1.05 13.75 -5.34
C PHE A 442 0.88 14.35 -3.95
N CYS A 443 1.91 14.21 -3.13
CA CYS A 443 2.07 14.84 -1.82
C CYS A 443 3.57 15.04 -1.54
N CYS A 444 3.92 15.41 -0.30
CA CYS A 444 5.24 15.90 0.08
C CYS A 444 5.57 17.26 -0.57
N TYR A 445 6.83 17.68 -0.43
CA TYR A 445 7.30 19.03 -0.74
C TYR A 445 7.82 19.16 -2.18
N ASP A 446 8.02 18.04 -2.88
CA ASP A 446 8.58 18.03 -4.22
C ASP A 446 7.47 18.30 -5.24
N LYS A 447 7.47 19.50 -5.81
CA LYS A 447 6.56 19.86 -6.90
C LYS A 447 6.74 18.92 -8.09
N PRO A 448 5.67 18.29 -8.61
CA PRO A 448 5.78 17.47 -9.81
C PRO A 448 6.31 18.29 -10.99
N ALA A 449 7.30 17.75 -11.70
CA ALA A 449 7.98 18.42 -12.79
C ALA A 449 7.31 18.14 -14.15
N GLY A 450 7.25 19.18 -15.00
CA GLY A 450 6.74 19.09 -16.37
C GLY A 450 5.22 19.13 -16.49
N SER A 451 4.75 19.01 -17.74
CA SER A 451 3.33 19.02 -18.08
C SER A 451 2.75 17.60 -18.12
N PHE A 452 1.55 17.43 -17.57
CA PHE A 452 0.73 16.23 -17.63
C PHE A 452 -0.35 16.41 -18.69
N VAL A 453 -0.31 15.61 -19.75
CA VAL A 453 -1.29 15.66 -20.84
C VAL A 453 -2.20 14.43 -20.77
N SER A 454 -3.51 14.66 -20.70
CA SER A 454 -4.51 13.59 -20.65
C SER A 454 -4.60 12.78 -21.94
N GLN A 455 -5.13 11.57 -21.86
CA GLN A 455 -5.32 10.71 -23.04
C GLN A 455 -6.49 11.18 -23.91
N LEU A 456 -7.55 11.67 -23.27
CA LEU A 456 -8.77 12.21 -23.89
C LEU A 456 -8.97 13.69 -23.55
N GLY A 457 -9.97 14.34 -24.13
CA GLY A 457 -10.36 15.73 -23.85
C GLY A 457 -10.93 16.00 -22.44
N THR A 458 -10.76 15.08 -21.50
CA THR A 458 -11.24 15.21 -20.12
C THR A 458 -10.18 14.78 -19.12
N ALA A 459 -10.12 15.48 -17.99
CA ALA A 459 -9.30 15.12 -16.84
C ALA A 459 -10.01 15.49 -15.54
N ILE A 460 -9.66 14.81 -14.44
CA ILE A 460 -10.17 15.14 -13.10
C ILE A 460 -8.99 15.50 -12.20
N VAL A 461 -9.13 16.60 -11.47
CA VAL A 461 -8.24 16.98 -10.37
C VAL A 461 -9.00 16.81 -9.07
N ILE A 462 -8.41 16.11 -8.11
CA ILE A 462 -9.02 15.78 -6.82
C ILE A 462 -8.10 16.27 -5.71
N LEU A 463 -8.64 17.03 -4.75
CA LEU A 463 -7.95 17.34 -3.50
C LEU A 463 -8.62 16.58 -2.37
N ARG A 464 -7.80 15.92 -1.54
CA ARG A 464 -8.20 15.30 -0.27
C ARG A 464 -7.20 15.67 0.81
N THR A 465 -7.70 16.13 1.95
CA THR A 465 -6.89 16.46 3.12
C THR A 465 -7.56 15.86 4.35
N GLN A 466 -6.77 15.39 5.32
CA GLN A 466 -7.29 14.71 6.51
C GLN A 466 -6.60 15.17 7.81
N LEU A 467 -5.27 15.29 7.81
CA LEU A 467 -4.53 15.36 9.09
C LEU A 467 -3.89 16.70 9.41
N SER A 468 -3.53 17.49 8.40
CA SER A 468 -2.74 18.71 8.59
C SER A 468 -3.27 19.87 7.76
N ASN A 469 -2.66 21.03 7.98
CA ASN A 469 -2.59 22.11 7.01
C ASN A 469 -1.18 22.19 6.42
N ASP A 470 -1.10 22.56 5.14
CA ASP A 470 0.14 22.88 4.45
C ASP A 470 -0.18 23.82 3.27
N ILE A 471 0.81 24.23 2.48
CA ILE A 471 0.66 25.25 1.42
C ILE A 471 -0.38 24.82 0.36
N GLY A 472 -0.41 23.53 0.01
CA GLY A 472 -1.27 22.98 -1.02
C GLY A 472 -0.64 23.07 -2.41
N PHE A 473 -1.43 23.46 -3.42
CA PHE A 473 -0.96 23.51 -4.81
C PHE A 473 -1.60 24.64 -5.60
N LYS A 474 -0.88 25.05 -6.66
CA LYS A 474 -1.43 25.79 -7.78
C LYS A 474 -1.15 25.06 -9.09
N LEU A 475 -2.14 25.01 -9.97
CA LEU A 475 -2.11 24.26 -11.22
C LEU A 475 -2.60 25.17 -12.35
N ARG A 476 -1.84 25.24 -13.44
CA ARG A 476 -2.34 25.81 -14.70
C ARG A 476 -2.84 24.71 -15.64
N ILE A 477 -3.93 24.98 -16.34
CA ILE A 477 -4.65 24.03 -17.18
C ILE A 477 -5.05 24.67 -18.52
N ARG A 478 -5.03 23.90 -19.62
CA ARG A 478 -5.48 24.35 -20.94
C ARG A 478 -5.86 23.18 -21.86
N SER A 479 -6.53 23.47 -22.96
CA SER A 479 -6.67 22.59 -24.13
C SER A 479 -5.36 22.51 -24.90
N THR A 480 -5.03 21.34 -25.43
CA THR A 480 -3.78 21.10 -26.15
C THR A 480 -3.93 20.01 -27.20
N ASN A 481 -3.14 20.09 -28.27
CA ASN A 481 -2.96 19.01 -29.25
C ASN A 481 -1.71 18.17 -29.00
N LYS A 482 -0.97 18.42 -27.90
CA LYS A 482 0.20 17.63 -27.50
C LYS A 482 -0.19 16.17 -27.32
N GLN A 483 0.78 15.29 -27.53
CA GLN A 483 0.59 13.87 -27.26
C GLN A 483 0.31 13.63 -25.78
N ALA A 484 -0.56 12.65 -25.52
CA ALA A 484 -0.83 12.19 -24.17
C ALA A 484 0.45 11.73 -23.48
N ARG A 485 0.50 11.89 -22.15
CA ARG A 485 1.59 11.35 -21.35
C ARG A 485 1.63 9.84 -21.53
N THR A 486 2.75 9.32 -22.01
CA THR A 486 2.99 7.89 -22.10
C THR A 486 3.49 7.38 -20.75
N THR A 487 2.89 6.29 -20.26
CA THR A 487 3.52 5.49 -19.22
C THR A 487 4.86 4.98 -19.75
N PRO A 488 5.95 5.00 -18.96
CA PRO A 488 7.24 4.48 -19.40
C PRO A 488 7.06 3.09 -20.01
N ALA A 489 7.53 2.90 -21.25
CA ALA A 489 7.41 1.63 -21.94
C ALA A 489 8.03 0.51 -21.09
N VAL A 490 7.40 -0.67 -21.12
CA VAL A 490 7.93 -1.90 -20.52
C VAL A 490 9.32 -2.15 -21.09
N VAL A 491 10.37 -1.71 -20.40
CA VAL A 491 11.70 -2.24 -20.64
C VAL A 491 11.64 -3.67 -20.13
N LYS A 492 11.41 -4.62 -21.05
CA LYS A 492 11.67 -6.03 -20.79
C LYS A 492 13.17 -6.17 -20.62
N THR A 493 13.68 -5.83 -19.43
CA THR A 493 15.01 -6.25 -19.02
C THR A 493 14.92 -7.75 -18.79
N THR A 494 14.92 -8.49 -19.89
CA THR A 494 15.21 -9.91 -19.85
C THR A 494 16.70 -9.94 -19.56
N THR A 495 17.07 -10.08 -18.30
CA THR A 495 18.46 -10.38 -17.94
C THR A 495 18.73 -11.79 -18.45
N THR A 496 19.00 -11.93 -19.75
CA THR A 496 19.49 -13.15 -20.39
C THR A 496 20.96 -13.35 -20.04
N ILE A 497 21.26 -13.42 -18.75
CA ILE A 497 22.49 -14.04 -18.30
C ILE A 497 22.05 -15.42 -17.81
N ALA A 498 22.15 -16.40 -18.70
CA ALA A 498 22.14 -17.79 -18.29
C ALA A 498 23.21 -17.95 -17.19
N PRO A 499 22.86 -18.48 -16.01
CA PRO A 499 23.84 -18.66 -14.94
C PRO A 499 24.84 -19.73 -15.39
N VAL A 500 25.98 -19.30 -15.93
CA VAL A 500 27.13 -20.17 -16.14
C VAL A 500 27.84 -20.28 -14.79
N THR A 501 27.50 -21.33 -14.03
CA THR A 501 28.27 -21.69 -12.83
C THR A 501 29.64 -22.20 -13.27
N VAL A 502 30.70 -21.53 -12.80
CA VAL A 502 32.08 -21.94 -13.02
C VAL A 502 32.49 -22.87 -11.88
N ASN A 503 33.06 -24.04 -12.21
CA ASN A 503 33.67 -24.96 -11.22
C ASN A 503 34.98 -24.37 -10.68
N ALA A 504 34.91 -23.30 -9.91
CA ALA A 504 36.03 -22.68 -9.20
C ALA A 504 35.56 -22.12 -7.85
N PRO A 505 36.41 -22.10 -6.79
CA PRO A 505 36.05 -21.51 -5.50
C PRO A 505 36.02 -19.97 -5.57
N ASN A 506 35.02 -19.35 -4.94
CA ASN A 506 34.91 -17.90 -4.71
C ASN A 506 34.92 -16.99 -5.96
N VAL A 507 34.14 -17.32 -7.00
CA VAL A 507 33.99 -16.48 -8.19
C VAL A 507 32.77 -15.58 -8.04
N TRP A 508 32.99 -14.27 -7.97
CA TRP A 508 31.93 -13.26 -8.06
C TRP A 508 31.69 -12.84 -9.52
N ALA A 509 30.46 -12.48 -9.87
CA ALA A 509 30.17 -11.67 -11.03
C ALA A 509 30.65 -10.22 -10.79
N ASP A 510 30.73 -9.44 -11.87
CA ASP A 510 30.88 -7.99 -11.75
C ASP A 510 29.70 -7.40 -10.98
N TRP A 511 29.95 -6.25 -10.34
CA TRP A 511 28.89 -5.49 -9.70
C TRP A 511 27.88 -5.00 -10.72
N ALA A 512 26.60 -5.08 -10.36
CA ALA A 512 25.53 -4.39 -11.06
C ALA A 512 25.71 -2.87 -10.99
N GLU A 513 25.01 -2.17 -11.86
CA GLU A 513 24.89 -0.72 -11.78
C GLU A 513 24.29 -0.29 -10.44
N TRP A 514 24.63 0.93 -10.02
CA TRP A 514 24.07 1.50 -8.80
C TRP A 514 22.57 1.81 -8.98
N SER A 515 21.79 1.56 -7.93
CA SER A 515 20.39 1.99 -7.84
C SER A 515 20.27 3.52 -7.91
N THR A 516 19.07 4.01 -8.22
CA THR A 516 18.72 5.41 -8.02
C THR A 516 18.92 5.81 -6.57
N CYS A 517 19.27 7.07 -6.34
CA CYS A 517 19.54 7.59 -5.00
C CYS A 517 18.24 7.76 -4.20
N SER A 518 18.24 7.39 -2.91
CA SER A 518 17.06 7.50 -2.05
C SER A 518 16.62 8.94 -1.71
N ARG A 519 17.48 9.94 -1.97
CA ARG A 519 17.18 11.37 -1.78
C ARG A 519 17.78 12.18 -2.92
N THR A 520 17.23 13.36 -3.19
CA THR A 520 17.66 14.27 -4.27
C THR A 520 18.80 15.21 -3.89
N CYS A 521 19.00 15.51 -2.59
CA CYS A 521 20.09 16.34 -2.04
C CYS A 521 20.39 15.98 -0.57
N GLY A 522 21.42 16.61 0.02
CA GLY A 522 21.73 16.60 1.44
C GLY A 522 22.75 15.54 1.89
N GLY A 523 23.31 14.75 0.96
CA GLY A 523 24.36 13.76 1.19
C GLY A 523 23.98 12.51 1.99
N CYS A 524 22.74 12.45 2.50
CA CYS A 524 22.13 11.29 3.15
C CYS A 524 21.36 10.37 2.19
N GLY A 525 21.43 10.64 0.89
CA GLY A 525 20.93 9.69 -0.10
C GLY A 525 21.76 8.41 -0.06
N ILE A 526 21.09 7.26 -0.14
CA ILE A 526 21.72 5.94 -0.19
C ILE A 526 21.39 5.33 -1.55
N ARG A 527 22.42 4.78 -2.19
CA ARG A 527 22.31 3.91 -3.37
C ARG A 527 22.94 2.57 -3.05
N SER A 528 22.48 1.51 -3.72
CA SER A 528 23.01 0.17 -3.53
C SER A 528 23.35 -0.47 -4.87
N ARG A 529 24.32 -1.38 -4.87
CA ARG A 529 24.59 -2.28 -6.00
C ARG A 529 24.87 -3.68 -5.47
N VAL A 530 24.63 -4.68 -6.31
CA VAL A 530 24.75 -6.10 -5.95
C VAL A 530 25.63 -6.83 -6.95
N ARG A 531 26.29 -7.91 -6.51
CA ARG A 531 27.00 -8.84 -7.40
C ARG A 531 26.59 -10.27 -7.09
N VAL A 532 26.54 -11.09 -8.11
CA VAL A 532 26.09 -12.49 -8.00
C VAL A 532 27.28 -13.40 -7.73
N CYS A 533 27.18 -14.28 -6.74
CA CYS A 533 28.15 -15.35 -6.56
C CYS A 533 27.95 -16.41 -7.66
N ARG A 534 28.98 -16.65 -8.48
CA ARG A 534 28.98 -17.64 -9.58
C ARG A 534 29.48 -19.03 -9.13
N SER A 535 29.90 -19.15 -7.87
CA SER A 535 30.38 -20.39 -7.25
C SER A 535 29.42 -20.92 -6.17
N ARG A 536 29.65 -22.15 -5.68
CA ARG A 536 28.85 -22.75 -4.59
C ARG A 536 28.95 -21.99 -3.25
N LYS A 537 30.07 -21.29 -3.03
CA LYS A 537 30.33 -20.43 -1.88
C LYS A 537 31.25 -19.29 -2.31
N CYS A 538 30.92 -18.06 -1.96
CA CYS A 538 31.78 -16.90 -2.13
C CYS A 538 31.99 -16.19 -0.79
N GLU A 539 33.19 -15.68 -0.57
CA GLU A 539 33.58 -14.90 0.60
C GLU A 539 33.60 -13.41 0.23
N GLY A 540 33.07 -12.57 1.12
CA GLY A 540 32.89 -11.13 0.90
C GLY A 540 31.43 -10.71 0.75
N ARG A 541 31.21 -9.39 0.62
CA ARG A 541 29.86 -8.81 0.57
C ARG A 541 29.23 -9.01 -0.82
N ARG A 542 27.96 -9.44 -0.85
CA ARG A 542 27.12 -9.57 -2.07
C ARG A 542 26.47 -8.25 -2.48
N GLN A 543 26.42 -7.30 -1.55
CA GLN A 543 25.76 -6.01 -1.69
C GLN A 543 26.68 -4.93 -1.13
N GLU A 544 26.69 -3.80 -1.80
CA GLU A 544 27.44 -2.60 -1.42
C GLU A 544 26.47 -1.43 -1.36
N PHE A 545 26.63 -0.60 -0.34
CA PHE A 545 25.88 0.65 -0.16
C PHE A 545 26.85 1.81 -0.33
N GLY A 546 26.39 2.88 -0.93
CA GLY A 546 27.13 4.13 -1.06
C GLY A 546 26.22 5.32 -0.82
N SER A 547 26.78 6.39 -0.27
CA SER A 547 26.10 7.68 -0.23
C SER A 547 25.99 8.26 -1.65
N CYS A 548 24.93 9.03 -1.89
CA CYS A 548 24.66 9.68 -3.16
C CYS A 548 23.93 11.01 -2.95
N ASN A 549 23.90 11.82 -4.02
CA ASN A 549 23.31 13.16 -4.04
C ASN A 549 23.86 14.04 -2.89
N LEU A 550 25.18 14.22 -2.95
CA LEU A 550 26.00 14.99 -2.02
C LEU A 550 25.83 16.50 -2.18
N GLU A 551 24.96 17.00 -3.05
CA GLU A 551 24.70 18.43 -3.16
C GLU A 551 23.96 18.91 -1.92
N ALA A 552 24.36 20.07 -1.38
CA ALA A 552 23.68 20.67 -0.24
C ALA A 552 22.27 21.11 -0.65
N CYS A 553 21.27 20.83 0.19
CA CYS A 553 19.91 21.24 -0.12
C CYS A 553 19.77 22.78 -0.13
N PRO A 554 18.97 23.33 -1.05
CA PRO A 554 18.79 24.78 -1.17
C PRO A 554 18.15 25.36 0.10
N VAL A 555 18.63 26.54 0.53
CA VAL A 555 18.03 27.29 1.65
C VAL A 555 16.77 27.98 1.13
N ASP A 556 15.65 27.76 1.79
CA ASP A 556 14.41 28.46 1.48
C ASP A 556 14.60 29.99 1.66
N LYS A 557 14.30 30.75 0.61
CA LYS A 557 14.37 32.22 0.60
C LYS A 557 13.37 32.86 1.58
N HIS A 558 12.32 32.14 1.99
CA HIS A 558 11.38 32.59 3.02
C HIS A 558 12.01 32.64 4.42
N CYS A 559 13.03 31.82 4.71
CA CYS A 559 13.67 31.78 6.04
C CYS A 559 14.38 33.10 6.41
N ALA A 560 15.00 33.79 5.45
CA ALA A 560 15.64 35.08 5.71
C ALA A 560 14.64 36.19 6.11
N LYS A 561 13.42 36.12 5.56
CA LYS A 561 12.31 37.05 5.83
C LYS A 561 11.66 36.75 7.19
N LEU A 562 11.52 35.47 7.55
CA LEU A 562 11.01 35.01 8.84
C LEU A 562 11.96 35.35 10.00
N LEU A 563 13.27 35.11 9.83
CA LEU A 563 14.29 35.41 10.85
C LEU A 563 14.49 36.93 11.09
N SER A 564 14.35 37.75 10.05
CA SER A 564 14.43 39.21 10.17
C SER A 564 13.18 39.82 10.83
N ALA A 565 11.99 39.30 10.54
CA ALA A 565 10.75 39.70 11.21
C ALA A 565 10.78 39.38 12.73
N ASN A 566 11.38 38.26 13.13
CA ASN A 566 11.45 37.86 14.53
C ASN A 566 12.47 38.67 15.36
N ARG A 567 13.48 39.27 14.72
CA ARG A 567 14.47 40.16 15.38
C ARG A 567 13.88 41.49 15.87
N LEU A 568 12.78 41.95 15.29
CA LEU A 568 12.11 43.22 15.67
C LEU A 568 11.21 43.07 16.90
N CYS A 569 11.05 41.84 17.40
CA CYS A 569 10.18 41.51 18.50
C CYS A 569 11.03 41.18 19.73
N HIS A 570 11.28 42.18 20.57
CA HIS A 570 12.11 42.13 21.77
C HIS A 570 11.72 41.02 22.77
N GLY A 571 12.09 39.77 22.49
CA GLY A 571 11.88 38.62 23.38
C GLY A 571 10.43 38.20 23.59
N LYS A 572 9.49 38.65 22.74
CA LYS A 572 8.11 38.14 22.70
C LYS A 572 7.75 37.70 21.29
N VAL A 573 7.14 36.52 21.20
CA VAL A 573 6.72 35.83 19.98
C VAL A 573 5.78 36.70 19.16
N CYS A 574 6.15 36.99 17.90
CA CYS A 574 5.34 37.80 16.98
C CYS A 574 4.42 36.99 16.05
N THR A 575 4.62 35.68 15.92
CA THR A 575 3.77 34.80 15.11
C THR A 575 3.59 33.43 15.77
N LYS A 576 2.36 32.87 15.71
CA LYS A 576 1.96 31.59 16.32
C LYS A 576 2.54 30.33 15.61
N ASN A 577 3.69 30.41 14.94
CA ASN A 577 4.27 29.30 14.17
C ASN A 577 5.71 28.98 14.61
N ASP A 578 5.86 28.29 15.73
CA ASP A 578 7.16 27.71 16.15
C ASP A 578 7.64 26.62 15.16
N ILE A 579 6.72 25.99 14.43
CA ILE A 579 7.02 24.89 13.49
C ILE A 579 7.73 25.41 12.23
N SER A 580 7.38 26.59 11.70
CA SER A 580 8.00 27.10 10.46
C SER A 580 9.42 27.63 10.67
N ILE A 581 9.78 28.00 11.90
CA ILE A 581 11.16 28.38 12.27
C ILE A 581 12.02 27.12 12.45
N SER A 582 11.45 26.04 13.01
CA SER A 582 12.17 24.76 13.19
C SER A 582 12.62 24.11 11.87
N GLY A 583 11.92 24.37 10.77
CA GLY A 583 12.33 23.97 9.42
C GLY A 583 13.45 24.83 8.82
N CYS A 584 13.63 26.06 9.30
CA CYS A 584 14.76 26.92 8.94
C CYS A 584 16.06 26.51 9.65
N ASP A 585 15.97 25.63 10.65
CA ASP A 585 17.11 25.01 11.35
C ASP A 585 17.53 23.66 10.72
N ALA A 586 16.86 23.21 9.66
CA ALA A 586 17.24 21.99 8.95
C ALA A 586 18.62 22.18 8.29
N PRO A 587 19.61 21.32 8.58
CA PRO A 587 20.95 21.50 8.05
C PRO A 587 20.94 21.22 6.55
N GLN A 588 21.63 22.06 5.77
CA GLN A 588 21.79 21.89 4.31
C GLN A 588 22.40 20.52 3.93
N CYS A 589 23.05 19.87 4.89
CA CYS A 589 23.59 18.53 4.82
C CYS A 589 23.14 17.71 6.03
N CYS A 590 22.72 16.47 5.79
CA CYS A 590 22.37 15.55 6.87
C CYS A 590 23.63 15.16 7.67
N PRO A 591 23.59 15.13 9.02
CA PRO A 591 24.68 14.54 9.81
C PRO A 591 24.99 13.11 9.35
N PRO A 592 26.27 12.70 9.23
CA PRO A 592 27.51 13.37 9.67
C PRO A 592 28.14 14.32 8.61
N PHE A 593 27.42 14.67 7.55
CA PHE A 593 27.95 15.52 6.48
C PHE A 593 27.76 17.01 6.80
N ILE A 594 28.77 17.81 6.49
CA ILE A 594 28.78 19.27 6.61
C ILE A 594 28.78 19.92 5.23
N ASN A 595 28.12 21.06 5.08
CA ASN A 595 28.12 21.81 3.82
C ASN A 595 29.45 22.55 3.64
N VAL A 596 30.21 22.14 2.64
CA VAL A 596 31.46 22.78 2.20
C VAL A 596 31.27 23.20 0.75
N GLY A 597 30.99 24.50 0.53
CA GLY A 597 30.89 25.08 -0.82
C GLY A 597 29.70 24.59 -1.66
N GLY A 598 28.57 24.26 -1.02
CA GLY A 598 27.37 23.74 -1.72
C GLY A 598 27.35 22.21 -1.86
N MET A 599 28.33 21.52 -1.26
CA MET A 599 28.47 20.06 -1.28
C MET A 599 28.60 19.52 0.15
N CYS A 600 27.90 18.45 0.46
CA CYS A 600 27.90 17.72 1.71
C CYS A 600 29.11 16.77 1.78
N GLN A 601 30.03 17.07 2.70
CA GLN A 601 31.27 16.32 2.91
C GLN A 601 31.29 15.73 4.33
N SER A 602 31.74 14.48 4.49
CA SER A 602 31.85 13.84 5.80
C SER A 602 33.07 14.37 6.57
N ASP A 603 32.93 14.59 7.88
CA ASP A 603 33.97 15.20 8.73
C ASP A 603 35.16 14.27 9.09
N SER A 604 35.54 13.36 8.20
CA SER A 604 36.63 12.41 8.42
C SER A 604 37.77 12.61 7.42
N VAL A 605 38.65 13.56 7.72
CA VAL A 605 40.06 13.45 7.33
C VAL A 605 40.71 12.47 8.32
N GLN A 606 41.25 11.37 7.81
CA GLN A 606 42.00 10.29 8.49
C GLN A 606 41.22 9.37 9.45
N HIS A 607 40.82 8.19 8.94
CA HIS A 607 41.10 6.88 9.57
C HIS A 607 40.62 5.74 8.66
N ASP A 608 41.44 5.38 7.67
CA ASP A 608 41.23 4.23 6.78
C ASP A 608 41.75 2.89 7.39
N ASP A 609 41.96 2.79 8.71
CA ASP A 609 42.69 1.65 9.30
C ASP A 609 42.10 1.04 10.58
N LEU A 610 40.79 1.22 10.85
CA LEU A 610 40.18 0.73 12.12
C LEU A 610 38.89 -0.08 11.97
N LEU A 611 38.70 -0.75 10.83
CA LEU A 611 37.64 -1.76 10.65
C LEU A 611 38.17 -3.15 10.24
N LEU A 612 39.46 -3.43 10.53
CA LEU A 612 40.10 -4.73 10.33
C LEU A 612 40.54 -5.44 11.62
N SER A 613 40.09 -5.00 12.80
CA SER A 613 40.45 -5.66 14.07
C SER A 613 39.33 -5.71 15.11
N LEU A 614 38.21 -6.34 14.77
CA LEU A 614 37.38 -7.03 15.76
C LEU A 614 37.18 -8.47 15.31
N ARG A 615 37.97 -9.36 15.93
CA ARG A 615 37.84 -10.83 15.86
C ARG A 615 36.61 -11.29 16.62
#